data_AF-A0A2S7DEU3-F1
#
_entry.id   AF-A0A2S7DEU3-F1
#
_cell.length_a   1.000
_cell.length_b   1.000
_cell.length_c   1.000
_cell.angle_alpha   90.00
_cell.angle_beta   90.00
_cell.angle_gamma   90.00
#
_symmetry.space_group_name_H-M   'P 1'
#
loop_
_entity.id
_entity.type
_entity.pdbx_description
1 polymer ?
#
loop_
_entity_poly.entity_id
_entity_poly.type
_entity_poly.pdbx_seq_one_letter_code
_entity_poly.pdbx_strand_id
1 'polypeptide(L)'
;MRTHTPAAALQCADFATGHRGQLLCLQVTPDSTQFGRGHVWAGLYASEYSRTAQEVSVGFARQLVARPTELQIGAGRYRMSATALRAAVRWLDRAGRRVRQVQP
;
A
#
# COMPACT_ATOMS: atom_id res chain seq x y z
N MET A 1 -1.64 36.52 -5.72
CA MET A 1 -1.15 35.72 -4.57
C MET A 1 -1.45 34.25 -4.89
N ARG A 2 -0.46 33.51 -5.41
CA ARG A 2 -0.62 32.07 -5.70
C ARG A 2 -0.59 31.34 -4.37
N THR A 3 -1.72 30.79 -3.95
CA THR A 3 -1.78 29.85 -2.83
C THR A 3 -0.94 28.63 -3.22
N HIS A 4 0.23 28.48 -2.59
CA HIS A 4 0.96 27.22 -2.60
C HIS A 4 0.07 26.21 -1.85
N THR A 5 -0.76 25.47 -2.58
CA THR A 5 -1.32 24.23 -2.05
C THR A 5 -0.10 23.37 -1.67
N PRO A 6 0.07 22.97 -0.40
CA PRO A 6 1.19 22.11 -0.05
C PRO A 6 1.10 20.88 -0.94
N ALA A 7 2.18 20.58 -1.66
CA ALA A 7 2.29 19.34 -2.41
C ALA A 7 2.04 18.22 -1.41
N ALA A 8 0.95 17.46 -1.61
CA ALA A 8 0.57 16.43 -0.67
C ALA A 8 1.78 15.48 -0.49
N ALA A 9 2.16 15.24 0.78
CA ALA A 9 3.38 14.51 1.09
C ALA A 9 3.22 13.01 0.78
N LEU A 10 4.32 12.37 0.40
CA LEU A 10 4.41 10.91 0.32
C LEU A 10 4.10 10.32 1.71
N GLN A 11 3.15 9.39 1.78
CA GLN A 11 2.81 8.69 3.01
C GLN A 11 3.39 7.28 2.99
N CYS A 12 4.07 6.87 4.05
CA CYS A 12 4.68 5.54 4.15
C CYS A 12 4.16 4.79 5.38
N ALA A 13 4.05 3.47 5.29
CA ALA A 13 3.82 2.60 6.44
C ALA A 13 4.33 1.17 6.18
N ASP A 14 4.75 0.52 7.26
CA ASP A 14 5.23 -0.86 7.24
C ASP A 14 4.28 -1.76 8.03
N PHE A 15 4.06 -2.97 7.52
CA PHE A 15 3.17 -3.96 8.12
C PHE A 15 3.87 -5.30 8.22
N ALA A 16 4.05 -5.80 9.44
CA ALA A 16 4.39 -7.20 9.64
C ALA A 16 3.26 -8.06 9.06
N THR A 17 3.56 -8.85 8.04
CA THR A 17 2.50 -9.59 7.32
C THR A 17 1.89 -10.70 8.18
N GLY A 18 2.64 -11.17 9.19
CA GLY A 18 2.30 -12.38 9.94
C GLY A 18 2.53 -13.67 9.15
N HIS A 19 3.24 -13.59 8.02
CA HIS A 19 3.59 -14.72 7.17
C HIS A 19 5.10 -14.77 6.97
N ARG A 20 5.75 -15.85 7.42
CA ARG A 20 7.19 -16.13 7.25
C ARG A 20 8.12 -14.98 7.69
N GLY A 21 7.74 -14.20 8.69
CA GLY A 21 8.52 -13.04 9.17
C GLY A 21 8.60 -11.87 8.18
N GLN A 22 7.82 -11.90 7.09
CA GLN A 22 7.90 -10.89 6.04
C GLN A 22 7.31 -9.55 6.48
N LEU A 23 7.85 -8.47 5.90
CA LEU A 23 7.40 -7.10 6.10
C LEU A 23 6.90 -6.52 4.78
N LEU A 24 5.70 -5.95 4.78
CA LEU A 24 5.15 -5.23 3.63
C LEU A 24 5.29 -3.73 3.87
N CYS A 25 6.10 -3.07 3.05
CA CYS A 25 6.23 -1.61 3.02
C CYS A 25 5.29 -1.04 1.96
N LEU A 26 4.48 -0.05 2.32
CA LEU A 26 3.58 0.66 1.42
C LEU A 26 3.94 2.14 1.37
N GLN A 27 3.95 2.70 0.16
CA GLN A 27 4.11 4.13 -0.06
C GLN A 27 2.96 4.64 -0.93
N VAL A 28 2.30 5.71 -0.49
CA VAL A 28 1.19 6.34 -1.21
C VAL A 28 1.65 7.70 -1.71
N THR A 29 1.81 7.79 -3.02
CA THR A 29 1.94 9.06 -3.71
C THR A 29 0.54 9.65 -3.88
N PRO A 30 0.26 10.87 -3.40
CA PRO A 30 -1.05 11.50 -3.53
C PRO A 30 -1.31 12.00 -4.97
N ASP A 31 -2.57 12.32 -5.24
CA ASP A 31 -2.95 12.90 -6.53
C ASP A 31 -2.40 14.32 -6.63
N SER A 32 -1.84 14.65 -7.79
CA SER A 32 -1.17 15.93 -8.03
C SER A 32 -1.66 16.53 -9.34
N THR A 33 -1.93 17.83 -9.35
CA THR A 33 -2.18 18.57 -10.59
C THR A 33 -0.95 18.63 -11.49
N GLN A 34 0.25 18.49 -10.92
CA GLN A 34 1.52 18.51 -11.63
C GLN A 34 1.95 17.12 -12.11
N PHE A 35 1.75 16.08 -11.28
CA PHE A 35 2.26 14.73 -11.54
C PHE A 35 1.17 13.70 -11.86
N GLY A 36 -0.10 14.13 -11.93
CA GLY A 36 -1.23 13.27 -12.29
C GLY A 36 -1.75 12.42 -11.13
N ARG A 37 -2.32 11.26 -11.47
CA ARG A 37 -2.92 10.35 -10.48
C ARG A 37 -1.84 9.73 -9.61
N GLY A 38 -2.04 9.78 -8.31
CA GLY A 38 -1.17 9.11 -7.37
C GLY A 38 -1.33 7.59 -7.43
N HIS A 39 -0.33 6.91 -6.89
CA HIS A 39 -0.20 5.46 -6.93
C HIS A 39 0.22 4.93 -5.57
N VAL A 40 0.10 3.62 -5.39
CA VAL A 40 0.62 2.88 -4.25
C VAL A 40 1.79 2.05 -4.74
N TRP A 41 2.98 2.31 -4.20
CA TRP A 41 4.11 1.41 -4.31
C TRP A 41 4.07 0.43 -3.15
N ALA A 42 4.37 -0.83 -3.42
CA ALA A 42 4.43 -1.90 -2.43
C ALA A 42 5.73 -2.69 -2.60
N GLY A 43 6.43 -2.92 -1.50
CA GLY A 43 7.62 -3.75 -1.45
C GLY A 43 7.50 -4.79 -0.34
N LEU A 44 7.67 -6.07 -0.68
CA LEU A 44 7.70 -7.16 0.28
C LEU A 44 9.15 -7.51 0.60
N TYR A 45 9.49 -7.47 1.89
CA TYR A 45 10.81 -7.75 2.41
C TYR A 45 10.78 -9.06 3.19
N ALA A 46 11.90 -9.79 3.17
CA ALA A 46 12.01 -11.06 3.90
C ALA A 46 11.90 -10.88 5.41
N SER A 47 12.33 -9.71 5.91
CA SER A 47 12.29 -9.27 7.30
C SER A 47 12.51 -7.76 7.39
N GLU A 48 12.36 -7.19 8.59
CA GLU A 48 12.67 -5.77 8.87
C GLU A 48 14.14 -5.38 8.67
N TYR A 49 15.06 -6.35 8.72
CA TYR A 49 16.49 -6.12 8.49
C TYR A 49 16.89 -6.24 7.01
N SER A 50 15.96 -6.63 6.15
CA SER A 50 16.22 -6.81 4.72
C SER A 50 16.38 -5.47 4.03
N ARG A 51 17.49 -5.30 3.30
CA ARG A 51 17.77 -4.07 2.54
C ARG A 51 17.18 -4.07 1.12
N THR A 52 16.64 -5.20 0.68
CA THR A 52 16.16 -5.39 -0.69
C THR A 52 14.80 -6.07 -0.65
N ALA A 53 13.85 -5.51 -1.39
CA ALA A 53 12.53 -6.11 -1.56
C ALA A 53 12.64 -7.38 -2.44
N GLN A 54 11.99 -8.45 -2.00
CA GLN A 54 11.86 -9.70 -2.75
C GLN A 54 10.82 -9.58 -3.87
N GLU A 55 9.76 -8.81 -3.61
CA GLU A 55 8.71 -8.52 -4.57
C GLU A 55 8.38 -7.04 -4.52
N VAL A 56 8.12 -6.44 -5.69
CA VAL A 56 7.73 -5.05 -5.82
C VAL A 56 6.55 -4.95 -6.79
N SER A 57 5.55 -4.16 -6.43
CA SER A 57 4.48 -3.81 -7.35
C SER A 57 4.03 -2.36 -7.17
N VAL A 58 3.40 -1.83 -8.21
CA VAL A 58 2.73 -0.52 -8.18
C VAL A 58 1.28 -0.72 -8.58
N GLY A 59 0.37 -0.09 -7.84
CA GLY A 59 -1.06 -0.14 -8.08
C GLY A 59 -1.69 1.24 -8.05
N PHE A 60 -2.60 1.50 -9.00
CA PHE A 60 -3.46 2.69 -8.98
C PHE A 60 -4.76 2.40 -8.23
N ALA A 61 -5.54 3.44 -7.92
CA ALA A 61 -6.73 3.34 -7.05
C ALA A 61 -7.72 2.21 -7.40
N ARG A 62 -7.91 1.89 -8.69
CA ARG A 62 -8.82 0.80 -9.13
C ARG A 62 -8.22 -0.61 -8.99
N GLN A 63 -6.95 -0.72 -8.65
CA GLN A 63 -6.19 -1.97 -8.59
C GLN A 63 -5.80 -2.35 -7.15
N LEU A 64 -6.48 -1.77 -6.15
CA LEU A 64 -6.31 -2.11 -4.74
C LEU A 64 -7.47 -3.02 -4.32
N VAL A 65 -7.15 -4.29 -4.01
CA VAL A 65 -8.15 -5.29 -3.67
C VAL A 65 -7.71 -6.02 -2.41
N ALA A 66 -8.62 -6.21 -1.47
CA ALA A 66 -8.40 -7.05 -0.30
C ALA A 66 -9.29 -8.29 -0.39
N ARG A 67 -8.67 -9.45 -0.16
CA ARG A 67 -9.30 -10.76 0.03
C ARG A 67 -9.01 -11.20 1.47
N PRO A 68 -9.71 -12.19 2.06
CA PRO A 68 -9.62 -12.51 3.50
C PRO A 68 -8.21 -12.61 4.10
N THR A 69 -7.21 -13.04 3.34
CA THR A 69 -5.81 -13.22 3.78
C THR A 69 -4.79 -12.63 2.80
N GLU A 70 -5.20 -11.74 1.91
CA GLU A 70 -4.33 -11.21 0.86
C GLU A 70 -4.68 -9.76 0.52
N LEU A 71 -3.65 -8.94 0.38
CA LEU A 71 -3.72 -7.60 -0.18
C LEU A 71 -3.13 -7.61 -1.59
N GLN A 72 -3.93 -7.24 -2.58
CA GLN A 72 -3.48 -7.07 -3.95
C GLN A 72 -3.26 -5.59 -4.27
N ILE A 73 -2.09 -5.26 -4.80
CA ILE A 73 -1.69 -3.92 -5.26
C ILE A 73 -1.19 -4.03 -6.69
N GLY A 74 -1.99 -3.59 -7.67
CA GLY A 74 -1.64 -3.78 -9.08
C GLY A 74 -1.58 -5.28 -9.43
N ALA A 75 -0.41 -5.72 -9.90
CA ALA A 75 -0.12 -7.12 -10.17
C ALA A 75 0.38 -7.91 -8.94
N GLY A 76 0.84 -7.22 -7.88
CA GLY A 76 1.38 -7.85 -6.68
C GLY A 76 0.29 -8.38 -5.76
N ARG A 77 0.54 -9.53 -5.12
CA ARG A 77 -0.37 -10.21 -4.19
C ARG A 77 0.38 -10.57 -2.91
N TYR A 78 0.04 -9.91 -1.82
CA TYR A 78 0.76 -10.00 -0.56
C TYR A 78 -0.09 -10.76 0.46
N ARG A 79 0.37 -11.94 0.86
CA ARG A 79 -0.27 -12.72 1.92
C ARG A 79 -0.11 -12.01 3.25
N MET A 80 -1.20 -11.91 3.99
CA MET A 80 -1.24 -11.25 5.29
C MET A 80 -2.17 -12.01 6.24
N SER A 81 -1.83 -12.00 7.53
CA SER A 81 -2.80 -12.32 8.57
C SER A 81 -4.01 -11.38 8.50
N ALA A 82 -5.18 -11.83 8.94
CA ALA A 82 -6.38 -11.01 8.91
C ALA A 82 -6.22 -9.69 9.69
N THR A 83 -5.46 -9.70 10.80
CA THR A 83 -5.18 -8.50 11.59
C THR A 83 -4.29 -7.52 10.83
N ALA A 84 -3.18 -8.00 10.25
CA ALA A 84 -2.29 -7.16 9.46
C ALA A 84 -2.98 -6.59 8.22
N LEU A 85 -3.80 -7.41 7.54
CA LEU A 85 -4.61 -6.97 6.40
C LEU A 85 -5.58 -5.84 6.78
N ARG A 86 -6.33 -5.99 7.87
CA ARG A 86 -7.24 -4.94 8.34
C ARG A 86 -6.51 -3.65 8.68
N ALA A 87 -5.32 -3.74 9.28
CA ALA A 87 -4.50 -2.58 9.57
C ALA A 87 -4.03 -1.87 8.28
N ALA A 88 -3.52 -2.63 7.30
CA ALA A 88 -3.09 -2.10 6.01
C ALA A 88 -4.24 -1.45 5.23
N VAL A 89 -5.41 -2.09 5.17
CA VAL A 89 -6.62 -1.54 4.53
C VAL A 89 -7.02 -0.22 5.18
N ARG A 90 -7.12 -0.17 6.52
CA ARG A 90 -7.49 1.07 7.23
C ARG A 90 -6.49 2.19 7.01
N TRP A 91 -5.20 1.86 6.94
CA TRP A 91 -4.17 2.84 6.63
C TRP A 91 -4.29 3.36 5.20
N LEU A 92 -4.48 2.49 4.20
CA LEU A 92 -4.71 2.88 2.81
C LEU A 92 -5.95 3.76 2.66
N ASP A 93 -7.06 3.40 3.31
CA ASP A 93 -8.28 4.22 3.31
C ASP A 93 -8.03 5.61 3.89
N ARG A 94 -7.29 5.72 5.01
CA ARG A 94 -6.87 7.01 5.59
C ARG A 94 -5.92 7.79 4.68
N ALA A 95 -5.07 7.11 3.92
CA ALA A 95 -4.20 7.71 2.92
C ALA A 95 -4.94 8.11 1.62
N GLY A 96 -6.27 7.99 1.57
CA GLY A 96 -7.08 8.37 0.41
C GLY A 96 -7.06 7.31 -0.71
N ARG A 97 -6.75 6.06 -0.38
CA ARG A 97 -6.64 4.93 -1.31
C ARG A 97 -7.66 3.87 -0.92
N ARG A 98 -8.85 3.96 -1.52
CA ARG A 98 -9.94 3.00 -1.27
C ARG A 98 -9.55 1.60 -1.71
N VAL A 99 -9.60 0.64 -0.79
CA VAL A 99 -9.36 -0.76 -1.09
C VAL A 99 -10.69 -1.49 -1.28
N ARG A 100 -10.86 -2.15 -2.44
CA ARG A 100 -12.06 -2.95 -2.71
C ARG A 100 -12.00 -4.26 -1.93
N GLN A 101 -12.90 -4.45 -0.99
CA GLN A 101 -13.07 -5.71 -0.27
C GLN A 101 -13.81 -6.71 -1.16
N VAL A 102 -13.27 -7.92 -1.31
CA VAL A 102 -13.95 -9.05 -1.93
C VAL A 102 -14.33 -10.01 -0.81
N GLN A 103 -15.63 -10.09 -0.52
CA GLN A 103 -16.17 -11.12 0.35
C GLN A 103 -16.20 -12.46 -0.40
N PRO A 104 -16.00 -13.59 0.29
CA PRO A 104 -16.18 -14.91 -0.29
C PRO A 104 -17.62 -15.15 -0.75
#